data_AF-A0A1F3X9P7-F1
#
_entry.id   AF-A0A1F3X9P7-F1
#
_cell.length_a   1.000
_cell.length_b   1.000
_cell.length_c   1.000
_cell.angle_alpha   90.00
_cell.angle_beta   90.00
_cell.angle_gamma   90.00
#
_symmetry.space_group_name_H-M   'P 1'
#
loop_
_entity.id
_entity.type
_entity.pdbx_description
1 polymer ?
#
loop_
_entity_poly.entity_id
_entity_poly.type
_entity_poly.pdbx_seq_one_letter_code
_entity_poly.pdbx_strand_id
1 'polypeptide(L)'
;MIRIAIAVLGLWLIAGCAPLSAKLGGSDESQKVVYLIGYAQAVAAMRPEGQRRELKDANQTYAKERDTYASLRLALLLSLPGTPFFDDARAAGLLDPFSGTTESRPAAGSLRQFAAWLHAQIGERMREQHKSAQLKEQLNALRSTQIDELTRERHKSAQLKEQLEALRAIERTLNERAQGRAK
;
A
#
# COMPACT_ATOMS: atom_id res chain seq x y z
N MET A 1 51.52 22.94 35.55
CA MET A 1 50.32 23.80 35.61
C MET A 1 49.48 23.82 34.32
N ILE A 2 49.93 23.26 33.18
CA ILE A 2 49.18 23.26 31.90
C ILE A 2 48.13 22.13 31.79
N ARG A 3 48.24 21.07 32.60
CA ARG A 3 47.33 19.90 32.53
C ARG A 3 45.99 20.08 33.25
N ILE A 4 45.85 21.08 34.11
CA ILE A 4 44.62 21.33 34.88
C ILE A 4 43.64 22.22 34.08
N ALA A 5 44.15 23.04 33.16
CA ALA A 5 43.33 23.93 32.33
C ALA A 5 42.46 23.18 31.29
N ILE A 6 42.88 21.99 30.85
CA ILE A 6 42.16 21.21 29.84
C ILE A 6 40.98 20.44 30.46
N ALA A 7 41.04 20.12 31.75
CA ALA A 7 39.98 19.41 32.44
C ALA A 7 38.74 20.29 32.72
N VAL A 8 38.90 21.61 32.80
CA VAL A 8 37.79 22.54 33.08
C VAL A 8 37.02 22.90 31.80
N LEU A 9 37.67 22.87 30.63
CA LEU A 9 37.00 23.15 29.35
C LEU A 9 36.19 21.96 28.80
N GLY A 10 36.53 20.72 29.20
CA GLY A 10 35.77 19.53 28.82
C GLY A 10 34.44 19.35 29.57
N LEU A 11 34.28 20.01 30.72
CA LEU A 11 33.09 19.86 31.58
C LEU A 11 31.94 20.82 31.20
N TRP A 12 32.15 21.76 30.27
CA TRP A 12 31.12 22.68 29.79
C TRP A 12 30.43 22.22 28.49
N LEU A 13 30.90 21.14 27.86
CA LEU A 13 30.27 20.57 26.65
C LEU A 13 29.16 19.55 26.94
N ILE A 14 28.97 19.15 28.20
CA ILE A 14 27.92 18.19 28.60
C ILE A 14 26.72 18.91 29.26
N ALA A 15 26.80 20.22 29.49
CA ALA A 15 25.70 21.05 29.98
C ALA A 15 24.71 21.50 28.87
N GLY A 16 24.69 20.79 27.74
CA GLY A 16 23.82 21.03 26.58
C GLY A 16 22.48 20.28 26.63
N CYS A 17 22.13 19.63 27.74
CA CYS A 17 20.76 19.20 28.00
C CYS A 17 20.13 20.12 29.04
N ALA A 18 19.95 21.39 28.67
CA ALA A 18 18.81 22.10 29.24
C ALA A 18 17.60 21.19 29.00
N PRO A 19 16.84 20.79 30.03
CA PRO A 19 15.56 20.17 29.77
C PRO A 19 14.83 21.22 28.96
N LEU A 20 14.56 20.91 27.69
CA LEU A 20 13.51 21.58 26.96
C LEU A 20 12.23 21.21 27.71
N SER A 21 12.02 21.83 28.87
CA SER A 21 10.72 22.22 29.38
C SER A 21 10.17 23.25 28.40
N ALA A 22 10.07 22.85 27.12
CA ALA A 22 8.87 23.08 26.38
C ALA A 22 7.78 22.80 27.39
N LYS A 23 6.92 23.78 27.54
CA LYS A 23 5.68 23.69 28.30
C LYS A 23 4.86 22.59 27.62
N LEU A 24 5.25 21.32 27.80
CA LEU A 24 4.52 20.10 27.53
C LEU A 24 3.44 19.99 28.60
N GLY A 25 2.69 21.08 28.81
CA GLY A 25 1.27 20.92 28.98
C GLY A 25 0.80 20.41 27.62
N GLY A 26 1.00 19.12 27.37
CA GLY A 26 0.34 18.48 26.25
C GLY A 26 -1.12 18.84 26.39
N SER A 27 -1.68 19.49 25.38
CA SER A 27 -3.13 19.58 25.28
C SER A 27 -3.66 18.16 25.50
N ASP A 28 -4.76 18.02 26.25
CA ASP A 28 -5.46 16.74 26.44
C ASP A 28 -5.58 15.96 25.11
N GLU A 29 -5.71 16.70 24.00
CA GLU A 29 -5.70 16.17 22.64
C GLU A 29 -4.38 15.52 22.19
N SER A 30 -3.22 16.08 22.55
CA SER A 30 -1.92 15.49 22.18
C SER A 30 -1.71 14.15 22.89
N GLN A 31 -2.14 14.04 24.15
CA GLN A 31 -2.12 12.77 24.89
C GLN A 31 -3.07 11.76 24.25
N LYS A 32 -4.27 12.19 23.83
CA LYS A 32 -5.22 11.36 23.08
C LYS A 32 -4.63 10.84 21.77
N VAL A 33 -3.87 11.64 21.02
CA VAL A 33 -3.19 11.17 19.80
C VAL A 33 -2.16 10.08 20.13
N VAL A 34 -1.32 10.27 21.15
CA VAL A 34 -0.33 9.26 21.57
C VAL A 34 -1.04 7.96 21.98
N TYR A 35 -2.15 8.06 22.71
CA TYR A 35 -2.96 6.92 23.07
C TYR A 35 -3.53 6.19 21.85
N LEU A 36 -4.05 6.92 20.84
CA LEU A 36 -4.56 6.31 19.61
C LEU A 36 -3.51 5.53 18.84
N ILE A 37 -2.28 6.08 18.75
CA ILE A 37 -1.16 5.39 18.08
C ILE A 37 -0.80 4.11 18.83
N GLY A 38 -0.64 4.18 20.16
CA GLY A 38 -0.37 3.01 20.99
C GLY A 38 -1.49 1.97 20.92
N TYR A 39 -2.74 2.42 20.94
CA TYR A 39 -3.92 1.57 20.79
C TYR A 39 -3.91 0.82 19.45
N ALA A 40 -3.65 1.51 18.35
CA ALA A 40 -3.60 0.89 17.03
C ALA A 40 -2.50 -0.17 16.92
N GLN A 41 -1.32 0.09 17.49
CA GLN A 41 -0.23 -0.89 17.57
C GLN A 41 -0.63 -2.12 18.39
N ALA A 42 -1.26 -1.90 19.56
CA ALA A 42 -1.74 -2.97 20.41
C ALA A 42 -2.76 -3.85 19.67
N VAL A 43 -3.75 -3.24 19.00
CA VAL A 43 -4.76 -3.98 18.23
C VAL A 43 -4.13 -4.73 17.06
N ALA A 44 -3.19 -4.14 16.33
CA ALA A 44 -2.50 -4.82 15.24
C ALA A 44 -1.77 -6.10 15.71
N ALA A 45 -1.26 -6.12 16.95
CA ALA A 45 -0.61 -7.28 17.55
C ALA A 45 -1.59 -8.33 18.13
N MET A 46 -2.89 -8.03 18.22
CA MET A 46 -3.89 -8.99 18.72
C MET A 46 -4.21 -10.08 17.70
N ARG A 47 -4.78 -11.18 18.18
CA ARG A 47 -5.39 -12.21 17.32
C ARG A 47 -6.62 -11.65 16.59
N PRO A 48 -7.00 -12.21 15.42
CA PRO A 48 -8.12 -11.72 14.61
C PRO A 48 -9.45 -11.57 15.39
N GLU A 49 -9.74 -12.44 16.36
CA GLU A 49 -10.94 -12.36 17.18
C GLU A 49 -10.91 -11.12 18.10
N GLY A 50 -9.74 -10.80 18.66
CA GLY A 50 -9.53 -9.60 19.46
C GLY A 50 -9.67 -8.34 18.61
N GLN A 51 -9.04 -8.33 17.43
CA GLN A 51 -9.15 -7.21 16.50
C GLN A 51 -10.61 -6.91 16.10
N ARG A 52 -11.42 -7.96 15.84
CA ARG A 52 -12.85 -7.80 15.52
C ARG A 52 -13.67 -7.26 16.69
N ARG A 53 -13.34 -7.64 17.93
CA ARG A 53 -13.99 -7.10 19.13
C ARG A 53 -13.72 -5.61 19.28
N GLU A 54 -12.46 -5.21 19.11
CA GLU A 54 -12.02 -3.81 19.16
C GLU A 54 -12.68 -2.97 18.07
N LEU A 55 -12.78 -3.50 16.84
CA LEU A 55 -13.51 -2.84 15.77
C LEU A 55 -15.00 -2.65 16.13
N LYS A 56 -15.64 -3.67 16.71
CA LYS A 56 -17.05 -3.59 17.12
C LYS A 56 -17.26 -2.52 18.19
N ASP A 57 -16.37 -2.45 19.17
CA ASP A 57 -16.38 -1.43 20.21
C ASP A 57 -16.23 -0.03 19.61
N ALA A 58 -15.22 0.19 18.76
CA ALA A 58 -15.00 1.47 18.10
C ALA A 58 -16.19 1.92 17.24
N ASN A 59 -16.85 0.99 16.52
CA ASN A 59 -18.09 1.30 15.78
C ASN A 59 -19.23 1.72 16.73
N GLN A 60 -19.37 1.06 17.88
CA GLN A 60 -20.40 1.39 18.85
C GLN A 60 -20.15 2.75 19.50
N THR A 61 -18.91 3.07 19.86
CA THR A 61 -18.54 4.40 20.39
C THR A 61 -18.81 5.48 19.34
N TYR A 62 -18.38 5.27 18.10
CA TYR A 62 -18.64 6.22 17.01
C TYR A 62 -20.14 6.44 16.79
N ALA A 63 -20.95 5.38 16.82
CA ALA A 63 -22.40 5.49 16.67
C ALA A 63 -23.07 6.32 17.79
N LYS A 64 -22.52 6.31 19.00
CA LYS A 64 -23.05 7.04 20.17
C LYS A 64 -22.62 8.50 20.20
N GLU A 65 -21.34 8.77 20.00
CA GLU A 65 -20.75 10.09 20.28
C GLU A 65 -20.49 10.91 19.02
N ARG A 66 -20.14 10.27 17.90
CA ARG A 66 -19.76 10.90 16.61
C ARG A 66 -18.78 12.07 16.75
N ASP A 67 -17.92 12.04 17.75
CA ASP A 67 -16.93 13.08 18.00
C ASP A 67 -15.65 12.85 17.16
N THR A 68 -14.71 13.80 17.24
CA THR A 68 -13.45 13.72 16.49
C THR A 68 -12.62 12.51 16.93
N TYR A 69 -12.58 12.22 18.22
CA TYR A 69 -11.77 11.14 18.77
C TYR A 69 -12.30 9.75 18.36
N ALA A 70 -13.61 9.51 18.46
CA ALA A 70 -14.24 8.27 18.03
C ALA A 70 -14.14 8.07 16.51
N SER A 71 -14.27 9.15 15.73
CA SER A 71 -14.06 9.10 14.27
C SER A 71 -12.62 8.66 13.94
N LEU A 72 -11.63 9.26 14.61
CA LEU A 72 -10.21 8.94 14.42
C LEU A 72 -9.90 7.51 14.86
N ARG A 73 -10.40 7.08 16.02
CA ARG A 73 -10.18 5.72 16.53
C ARG A 73 -10.69 4.69 15.53
N LEU A 74 -11.90 4.88 15.00
CA LEU A 74 -12.48 3.97 14.02
C LEU A 74 -11.72 4.00 12.68
N ALA A 75 -11.41 5.19 12.15
CA ALA A 75 -10.66 5.32 10.91
C ALA A 75 -9.26 4.70 11.02
N LEU A 76 -8.59 4.89 12.16
CA LEU A 76 -7.27 4.32 12.41
C LEU A 76 -7.32 2.78 12.39
N LEU A 77 -8.30 2.17 13.04
CA LEU A 77 -8.51 0.71 12.99
C LEU A 77 -8.78 0.22 11.57
N LEU A 78 -9.68 0.87 10.84
CA LEU A 78 -9.98 0.51 9.45
C LEU A 78 -8.77 0.65 8.53
N SER A 79 -7.82 1.53 8.85
CA SER A 79 -6.58 1.73 8.08
C SER A 79 -5.43 0.79 8.46
N LEU A 80 -5.63 -0.15 9.40
CA LEU A 80 -4.60 -1.09 9.86
C LEU A 80 -4.35 -2.19 8.82
N PRO A 81 -3.15 -2.22 8.20
CA PRO A 81 -2.83 -3.23 7.19
C PRO A 81 -2.75 -4.63 7.82
N GLY A 82 -3.12 -5.65 7.03
CA GLY A 82 -3.06 -7.05 7.45
C GLY A 82 -4.18 -7.50 8.39
N THR A 83 -5.11 -6.60 8.76
CA THR A 83 -6.31 -6.95 9.50
C THR A 83 -7.42 -7.43 8.55
N PRO A 84 -8.35 -8.30 9.00
CA PRO A 84 -9.42 -8.82 8.14
C PRO A 84 -10.52 -7.79 7.80
N PHE A 85 -10.47 -6.60 8.40
CA PHE A 85 -11.43 -5.51 8.22
C PHE A 85 -10.77 -4.24 7.68
N PHE A 86 -9.56 -4.37 7.15
CA PHE A 86 -8.85 -3.30 6.50
C PHE A 86 -9.71 -2.70 5.36
N ASP A 87 -10.02 -1.42 5.46
CA ASP A 87 -10.87 -0.66 4.53
C ASP A 87 -10.46 0.81 4.55
N ASP A 88 -9.45 1.13 3.73
CA ASP A 88 -8.92 2.48 3.58
C ASP A 88 -9.96 3.45 2.99
N ALA A 89 -10.87 2.98 2.13
CA ALA A 89 -11.88 3.84 1.52
C ALA A 89 -12.89 4.34 2.57
N ARG A 90 -13.34 3.44 3.44
CA ARG A 90 -14.22 3.81 4.56
C ARG A 90 -13.49 4.66 5.59
N ALA A 91 -12.22 4.36 5.88
CA ALA A 91 -11.40 5.20 6.76
C ALA A 91 -11.23 6.62 6.23
N ALA A 92 -10.97 6.79 4.93
CA ALA A 92 -10.87 8.09 4.28
C ALA A 92 -12.19 8.87 4.41
N GLY A 93 -13.33 8.24 4.12
CA GLY A 93 -14.65 8.87 4.24
C GLY A 93 -14.98 9.35 5.66
N LEU A 94 -14.51 8.65 6.70
CA LEU A 94 -14.66 9.09 8.09
C LEU A 94 -13.80 10.33 8.41
N LEU A 95 -12.71 10.53 7.68
CA LEU A 95 -11.74 11.60 7.92
C LEU A 95 -11.93 12.82 7.01
N ASP A 96 -12.77 12.75 5.98
CA ASP A 96 -13.10 13.87 5.08
C ASP A 96 -13.50 15.17 5.80
N PRO A 97 -14.27 15.17 6.91
CA PRO A 97 -14.60 16.40 7.63
C PRO A 97 -13.37 17.12 8.24
N PHE A 98 -12.23 16.43 8.34
CA PHE A 98 -11.00 16.94 8.94
C PHE A 98 -9.91 17.25 7.89
N SER A 99 -10.08 16.83 6.64
CA SER A 99 -9.13 17.07 5.54
C SER A 99 -9.23 18.49 4.94
N GLY A 100 -10.26 19.25 5.32
CA GLY A 100 -10.52 20.59 4.80
C GLY A 100 -9.42 21.61 5.14
N THR A 101 -8.77 22.11 4.07
CA THR A 101 -8.00 23.36 3.98
C THR A 101 -8.91 24.58 4.07
N THR A 102 -9.85 24.62 5.00
CA THR A 102 -10.70 25.81 5.18
C THR A 102 -9.79 26.96 5.58
N GLU A 103 -9.50 27.85 4.63
CA GLU A 103 -8.57 28.98 4.73
C GLU A 103 -8.85 29.95 5.90
N SER A 104 -9.97 29.75 6.61
CA SER A 104 -10.39 30.58 7.74
C SER A 104 -10.12 29.98 9.14
N ARG A 105 -9.47 28.82 9.27
CA ARG A 105 -9.01 28.35 10.58
C ARG A 105 -7.82 27.40 10.48
N PRO A 106 -6.65 27.70 11.10
CA PRO A 106 -5.64 26.66 11.28
C PRO A 106 -6.31 25.47 11.98
N ALA A 107 -5.89 24.24 11.65
CA ALA A 107 -6.35 23.03 12.31
C ALA A 107 -6.11 23.16 13.82
N ALA A 108 -7.10 23.71 14.52
CA ALA A 108 -7.04 23.96 15.93
C ALA A 108 -7.16 22.59 16.58
N GLY A 109 -6.05 22.13 17.15
CA GLY A 109 -5.99 20.90 17.91
C GLY A 109 -5.16 19.78 17.29
N SER A 110 -4.45 19.06 18.15
CA SER A 110 -3.55 17.96 17.75
C SER A 110 -4.31 16.82 17.09
N LEU A 111 -5.56 16.56 17.51
CA LEU A 111 -6.41 15.52 16.92
C LEU A 111 -6.74 15.83 15.46
N ARG A 112 -7.09 17.08 15.14
CA ARG A 112 -7.44 17.47 13.76
C ARG A 112 -6.21 17.43 12.84
N GLN A 113 -5.05 17.83 13.34
CA GLN A 113 -3.79 17.72 12.61
C GLN A 113 -3.43 16.27 12.32
N PHE A 114 -3.57 15.38 13.31
CA PHE A 114 -3.35 13.95 13.13
C PHE A 114 -4.37 13.33 12.15
N ALA A 115 -5.64 13.74 12.23
CA ALA A 115 -6.69 13.32 11.30
C ALA A 115 -6.35 13.66 9.84
N ALA A 116 -5.92 14.91 9.59
CA ALA A 116 -5.54 15.37 8.26
C ALA A 116 -4.30 14.62 7.74
N TRP A 117 -3.30 14.39 8.59
CA TRP A 117 -2.13 13.58 8.25
C TRP A 117 -2.51 12.14 7.90
N LEU A 118 -3.35 11.50 8.73
CA LEU A 118 -3.81 10.14 8.51
C LEU A 118 -4.62 10.03 7.20
N HIS A 119 -5.50 10.99 6.93
CA HIS A 119 -6.26 11.07 5.67
C HIS A 119 -5.33 11.17 4.45
N ALA A 120 -4.33 12.05 4.50
CA ALA A 120 -3.34 12.17 3.43
C ALA A 120 -2.55 10.87 3.21
N GLN A 121 -2.17 10.20 4.30
CA GLN A 121 -1.43 8.93 4.25
C GLN A 121 -2.27 7.78 3.68
N ILE A 122 -3.55 7.70 4.04
CA ILE A 122 -4.50 6.74 3.46
C ILE A 122 -4.68 7.02 1.97
N GLY A 123 -4.85 8.29 1.60
CA GLY A 123 -4.99 8.71 0.21
C GLY A 123 -3.77 8.33 -0.65
N GLU A 124 -2.56 8.45 -0.12
CA GLU A 124 -1.35 8.01 -0.82
C GLU A 124 -1.34 6.49 -1.02
N ARG A 125 -1.67 5.72 0.02
CA ARG A 125 -1.73 4.26 -0.07
C ARG A 125 -2.75 3.80 -1.12
N MET A 126 -3.92 4.43 -1.18
CA MET A 126 -4.94 4.12 -2.18
C MET A 126 -4.46 4.43 -3.60
N ARG A 127 -3.77 5.56 -3.81
CA ARG A 127 -3.17 5.89 -5.12
C ARG A 127 -2.16 4.84 -5.56
N GLU A 128 -1.29 4.40 -4.66
CA GLU A 128 -0.29 3.37 -4.94
C GLU A 128 -0.92 1.99 -5.20
N GLN A 129 -1.97 1.63 -4.47
CA GLN A 129 -2.74 0.40 -4.74
C GLN A 129 -3.38 0.44 -6.13
N HIS A 130 -3.96 1.57 -6.52
CA HIS A 130 -4.55 1.74 -7.85
C HIS A 130 -3.50 1.62 -8.96
N LYS A 131 -2.35 2.30 -8.83
CA LYS A 131 -1.24 2.18 -9.78
C LYS A 131 -0.74 0.73 -9.86
N SER A 132 -0.60 0.05 -8.73
CA SER A 132 -0.18 -1.36 -8.72
C SER A 132 -1.19 -2.27 -9.41
N ALA A 133 -2.49 -2.03 -9.23
CA ALA A 133 -3.54 -2.81 -9.90
C ALA A 133 -3.50 -2.62 -11.41
N GLN A 134 -3.38 -1.37 -11.87
CA GLN A 134 -3.25 -1.02 -13.28
C GLN A 134 -2.01 -1.67 -13.94
N LEU A 135 -0.85 -1.63 -13.28
CA LEU A 135 0.37 -2.25 -13.79
C LEU A 135 0.24 -3.78 -13.89
N LYS A 136 -0.43 -4.43 -12.92
CA LYS A 136 -0.70 -5.88 -12.97
C LYS A 136 -1.61 -6.24 -14.14
N GLU A 137 -2.63 -5.43 -14.40
CA GLU A 137 -3.54 -5.61 -15.53
C GLU A 137 -2.80 -5.47 -16.87
N GLN A 138 -2.00 -4.42 -17.04
CA GLN A 138 -1.16 -4.24 -18.23
C GLN A 138 -0.20 -5.40 -18.45
N LEU A 139 0.43 -5.91 -17.38
CA LEU A 139 1.32 -7.05 -17.46
C LEU A 139 0.59 -8.34 -17.86
N ASN A 140 -0.63 -8.54 -17.37
CA ASN A 140 -1.45 -9.69 -17.78
C ASN A 140 -1.89 -9.58 -19.25
N ALA A 141 -2.24 -8.37 -19.71
CA ALA A 141 -2.58 -8.12 -21.11
C ALA A 141 -1.38 -8.39 -22.04
N LEU A 142 -0.18 -7.96 -21.66
CA LEU A 142 1.05 -8.25 -22.44
C LEU A 142 1.37 -9.75 -22.46
N ARG A 143 1.13 -10.46 -21.35
CA ARG A 143 1.30 -11.92 -21.30
C ARG A 143 0.30 -12.63 -22.21
N SER A 144 -0.97 -12.21 -22.24
CA SER A 144 -1.96 -12.84 -23.11
C SER A 144 -1.61 -12.60 -24.58
N THR A 145 -1.19 -11.39 -24.96
CA THR A 145 -0.77 -11.11 -26.35
C THR A 145 0.43 -11.96 -26.75
N GLN A 146 1.41 -12.14 -25.85
CA GLN A 146 2.58 -12.98 -26.12
C GLN A 146 2.19 -14.46 -26.33
N ILE A 147 1.26 -14.99 -25.54
CA ILE A 147 0.76 -16.35 -25.68
C ILE A 147 0.03 -16.53 -27.01
N ASP A 148 -0.79 -15.55 -27.40
CA ASP A 148 -1.52 -15.57 -28.67
C ASP A 148 -0.55 -15.56 -29.86
N GLU A 149 0.48 -14.72 -29.83
CA GLU A 149 1.52 -14.66 -30.85
C GLU A 149 2.28 -15.98 -30.95
N LEU A 150 2.71 -16.55 -29.82
CA LEU A 150 3.39 -17.85 -29.80
C LEU A 150 2.50 -18.96 -30.39
N THR A 151 1.21 -18.92 -30.08
CA THR A 151 0.23 -19.89 -30.58
C THR A 151 0.05 -19.75 -32.09
N ARG A 152 -0.05 -18.51 -32.61
CA ARG A 152 -0.10 -18.22 -34.05
C ARG A 152 1.16 -18.71 -34.76
N GLU A 153 2.34 -18.45 -34.21
CA GLU A 153 3.61 -18.92 -34.79
C GLU A 153 3.71 -20.44 -34.80
N ARG A 154 3.23 -21.13 -33.75
CA ARG A 154 3.14 -22.59 -33.72
C ARG A 154 2.21 -23.12 -34.81
N HIS A 155 1.04 -22.51 -35.01
CA HIS A 155 0.12 -22.91 -36.07
C HIS A 155 0.72 -22.72 -37.46
N LYS A 156 1.36 -21.57 -37.73
CA LYS A 156 2.07 -21.33 -38.99
C LYS A 156 3.18 -22.35 -39.22
N SER A 157 3.97 -22.65 -38.19
CA SER A 157 5.04 -23.66 -38.29
C SER A 157 4.50 -25.05 -38.60
N ALA A 158 3.39 -25.46 -37.97
CA ALA A 158 2.74 -26.73 -38.25
C ALA A 158 2.24 -26.78 -39.70
N GLN A 159 1.59 -25.72 -40.18
CA GLN A 159 1.09 -25.61 -41.55
C GLN A 159 2.23 -25.68 -42.58
N LEU A 160 3.35 -24.99 -42.35
CA LEU A 160 4.52 -25.05 -43.23
C LEU A 160 5.15 -26.45 -43.29
N LYS A 161 5.19 -27.17 -42.16
CA LYS A 161 5.67 -28.56 -42.11
C LYS A 161 4.77 -29.48 -42.94
N GLU A 162 3.46 -29.35 -42.79
CA GLU A 162 2.48 -30.11 -43.57
C GLU A 162 2.63 -29.86 -45.09
N GLN A 163 2.81 -28.60 -45.49
CA GLN A 163 3.06 -28.24 -46.89
C GLN A 163 4.35 -28.87 -47.44
N LEU A 164 5.43 -28.87 -46.65
CA LEU A 164 6.69 -29.52 -47.05
C LEU A 164 6.53 -31.04 -47.21
N GLU A 165 5.77 -31.69 -46.33
CA GLU A 165 5.48 -33.11 -46.43
C GLU A 165 4.64 -33.44 -47.67
N ALA A 166 3.63 -32.63 -47.98
CA ALA A 166 2.82 -32.76 -49.19
C ALA A 166 3.67 -32.61 -50.47
N LEU A 167 4.56 -31.61 -50.52
CA LEU A 167 5.47 -31.41 -51.67
C LEU A 167 6.43 -32.59 -51.84
N ARG A 168 7.00 -33.11 -50.75
CA ARG A 168 7.86 -34.31 -50.79
C ARG A 168 7.09 -35.54 -51.27
N ALA A 169 5.83 -35.69 -50.91
CA ALA A 169 4.99 -36.78 -51.40
C ALA A 169 4.78 -36.66 -52.92
N ILE A 170 4.47 -35.46 -53.41
CA ILE A 170 4.32 -35.20 -54.85
C ILE A 170 5.62 -35.53 -55.60
N GLU A 171 6.76 -35.05 -55.11
CA GLU A 171 8.08 -35.30 -55.70
C GLU A 171 8.37 -36.81 -55.83
N ARG A 172 8.11 -37.59 -54.77
CA ARG A 172 8.26 -39.06 -54.81
C ARG A 172 7.40 -39.68 -55.90
N THR A 173 6.11 -39.30 -55.97
CA THR A 173 5.20 -39.85 -56.99
C THR A 173 5.61 -39.48 -58.42
N LEU A 174 6.19 -38.29 -58.63
CA LEU A 174 6.71 -37.88 -59.94
C LEU A 174 7.96 -38.67 -60.31
N ASN A 175 8.85 -38.91 -59.36
CA ASN A 175 10.08 -39.66 -59.59
C ASN A 175 9.77 -41.14 -59.90
N GLU A 176 8.82 -41.75 -59.18
CA GLU A 176 8.31 -43.10 -59.48
C GLU A 176 7.73 -43.19 -60.90
N ARG A 177 6.92 -42.19 -61.31
CA ARG A 177 6.37 -42.12 -62.68
C ARG A 177 7.46 -41.93 -63.74
N ALA A 178 8.50 -41.14 -63.46
CA ALA A 178 9.60 -40.92 -64.38
C ALA A 178 10.43 -42.19 -64.59
N GLN A 179 10.75 -42.92 -63.51
CA GLN A 179 11.49 -44.18 -63.58
C GLN A 179 10.71 -45.28 -64.31
N GLY A 180 9.38 -45.33 -64.13
CA GLY A 180 8.52 -46.28 -64.84
C GLY A 180 8.41 -46.04 -66.36
N ARG A 181 8.67 -44.81 -66.84
CA ARG A 181 8.69 -44.49 -68.28
C ARG A 181 10.03 -44.75 -68.97
N ALA A 182 11.12 -44.88 -68.20
CA ALA A 182 12.46 -45.10 -68.72
C ALA A 182 12.84 -46.59 -68.84
N LYS A 183 11.99 -47.49 -68.33
CA LYS A 183 12.08 -48.95 -68.50
C LYS A 183 11.13 -49.39 -69.61
#